data_AF-A0A1N6XPC8-F1
#
_entry.id   AF-A0A1N6XPC8-F1
#
_cell.length_a   1.000
_cell.length_b   1.000
_cell.length_c   1.000
_cell.angle_alpha   90.00
_cell.angle_beta   90.00
_cell.angle_gamma   90.00
#
_symmetry.space_group_name_H-M   'P 1'
#
loop_
_entity.id
_entity.type
_entity.pdbx_description
1 polymer ?
#
loop_
_entity_poly.entity_id
_entity_poly.type
_entity_poly.pdbx_seq_one_letter_code
_entity_poly.pdbx_strand_id
1 'polypeptide(L)'
;MIDIVLIVDEVQEAVSTVEGQRLLLALKAARDAINTRSVTPGYFLFIGACSSRTACIEMTRGNSQAFLGAVCMTYPLLERDYVEFLLERLHKEGHHSLPTIAVAERLFRTLKHKPEELAHALLI
;
A
#
# COMPACT_ATOMS: atom_id res chain seq x y z
N MET A 1 8.02 23.74 12.97
CA MET A 1 6.90 23.48 12.05
C MET A 1 7.04 22.04 11.60
N ILE A 2 5.99 21.23 11.73
CA ILE A 2 6.08 19.77 11.53
C ILE A 2 5.07 19.38 10.47
N ASP A 3 5.56 18.75 9.42
CA ASP A 3 4.72 18.04 8.46
C ASP A 3 4.34 16.68 9.04
N ILE A 4 3.07 16.31 8.88
CA ILE A 4 2.51 15.07 9.41
C ILE A 4 2.10 14.19 8.24
N VAL A 5 2.57 12.95 8.26
CA VAL A 5 2.11 11.89 7.36
C VAL A 5 1.47 10.81 8.22
N LEU A 6 0.16 10.59 8.05
CA LEU A 6 -0.55 9.48 8.67
C LEU A 6 -0.71 8.37 7.65
N ILE A 7 -0.10 7.22 7.93
CA ILE A 7 -0.24 5.99 7.14
C ILE A 7 -1.17 5.06 7.90
N VAL A 8 -2.25 4.64 7.27
CA VAL A 8 -3.21 3.68 7.83
C VAL A 8 -3.26 2.46 6.93
N ASP A 9 -2.96 1.31 7.51
CA ASP A 9 -3.10 0.03 6.81
C ASP A 9 -4.56 -0.44 6.85
N GLU A 10 -4.96 -1.16 5.80
CA GLU A 10 -6.31 -1.67 5.57
C GLU A 10 -7.43 -0.66 5.89
N VAL A 11 -7.25 0.59 5.42
CA VAL A 11 -8.14 1.72 5.76
C VAL A 11 -9.61 1.46 5.43
N GLN A 12 -9.90 0.58 4.47
CA GLN A 12 -11.26 0.20 4.11
C GLN A 12 -12.01 -0.51 5.24
N GLU A 13 -11.32 -1.15 6.18
CA GLU A 13 -11.96 -1.80 7.32
C GLU A 13 -12.65 -0.76 8.22
N ALA A 14 -12.09 0.44 8.35
CA ALA A 14 -12.69 1.52 9.12
C ALA A 14 -14.05 1.96 8.54
N VAL A 15 -14.29 1.77 7.25
CA VAL A 15 -15.57 2.14 6.60
C VAL A 15 -16.71 1.22 7.03
N SER A 16 -16.40 0.01 7.52
CA SER A 16 -17.40 -0.99 7.92
C SER A 16 -18.17 -0.63 9.21
N THR A 17 -17.69 0.37 9.98
CA THR A 17 -18.31 0.77 11.25
C THR A 17 -18.65 2.26 11.29
N VAL A 18 -19.66 2.63 12.08
CA VAL A 18 -20.05 4.04 12.28
C VAL A 18 -18.91 4.85 12.89
N GLU A 19 -18.21 4.31 13.89
CA GLU A 19 -17.11 5.02 14.54
C GLU A 19 -15.90 5.17 13.63
N GLY A 20 -15.59 4.15 12.82
CA GLY A 20 -14.55 4.27 11.81
C GLY A 20 -14.90 5.30 10.73
N GLN A 21 -16.15 5.35 10.25
CA GLN A 21 -16.60 6.41 9.34
C GLN A 21 -16.45 7.81 9.96
N ARG A 22 -16.81 8.00 11.23
CA ARG A 22 -16.63 9.26 11.95
C ARG A 22 -15.17 9.64 12.08
N LEU A 23 -14.31 8.68 12.41
CA LEU A 23 -12.87 8.88 12.47
C LEU A 23 -12.32 9.37 11.13
N LEU A 24 -12.68 8.72 10.03
CA LEU A 24 -12.20 9.11 8.69
C LEU A 24 -12.68 10.52 8.33
N LEU A 25 -13.93 10.88 8.65
CA LEU A 25 -14.44 12.25 8.46
C LEU A 25 -13.69 13.28 9.31
N ALA A 26 -13.36 12.95 10.56
CA ALA A 26 -12.55 13.81 11.42
C ALA A 26 -11.14 14.03 10.85
N LEU A 27 -10.52 12.96 10.33
CA LEU A 27 -9.20 13.03 9.67
C LEU A 27 -9.26 13.89 8.39
N LYS A 28 -10.31 13.75 7.58
CA LYS A 28 -10.55 14.65 6.45
C LYS A 28 -10.64 16.10 6.90
N ALA A 29 -11.45 16.38 7.93
CA ALA A 29 -11.64 17.73 8.42
C ALA A 29 -10.33 18.34 8.94
N ALA A 30 -9.51 17.57 9.65
CA ALA A 30 -8.19 17.99 10.10
C ALA A 30 -7.25 18.29 8.91
N ARG A 31 -7.22 17.41 7.91
CA ARG A 31 -6.44 17.59 6.68
C ARG A 31 -6.85 18.86 5.93
N ASP A 32 -8.14 19.05 5.76
CA ASP A 32 -8.68 20.21 5.05
C ASP A 32 -8.36 21.50 5.84
N ALA A 33 -8.49 21.51 7.17
CA ALA A 33 -8.13 22.66 8.01
C ALA A 33 -6.65 23.04 7.95
N ILE A 34 -5.76 22.06 7.84
CA ILE A 34 -4.31 22.27 7.72
C ILE A 34 -3.96 22.72 6.30
N ASN A 35 -4.38 21.97 5.28
CA ASN A 35 -3.87 22.16 3.92
C ASN A 35 -4.60 23.25 3.10
N THR A 36 -5.82 23.65 3.46
CA THR A 36 -6.57 24.67 2.68
C THR A 36 -6.31 26.11 3.14
N ARG A 37 -5.86 26.29 4.38
CA ARG A 37 -5.58 27.63 4.93
C ARG A 37 -4.16 28.02 4.59
N SER A 38 -3.99 29.08 3.80
CA SER A 38 -2.68 29.62 3.42
C SER A 38 -1.79 30.04 4.60
N VAL A 39 -2.39 30.22 5.79
CA VAL A 39 -1.72 30.68 7.01
C VAL A 39 -1.37 29.53 7.96
N THR A 40 -1.87 28.30 7.72
CA THR A 40 -1.52 27.17 8.58
C THR A 40 -0.14 26.64 8.17
N PRO A 41 0.84 26.64 9.08
CA PRO A 41 2.17 26.14 8.78
C PRO A 41 2.21 24.60 8.75
N GLY A 42 2.87 24.04 7.74
CA GLY A 42 3.07 22.59 7.56
C GLY A 42 1.94 21.89 6.78
N TYR A 43 2.14 20.62 6.48
CA TYR A 43 1.20 19.80 5.72
C TYR A 43 0.70 18.58 6.50
N PHE A 44 -0.54 18.18 6.24
CA PHE A 44 -1.06 16.88 6.66
C PHE A 44 -1.36 16.00 5.45
N LEU A 45 -0.60 14.92 5.29
CA LEU A 45 -0.83 13.88 4.28
C LEU A 45 -1.47 12.65 4.93
N PHE A 46 -2.52 12.14 4.30
CA PHE A 46 -3.16 10.88 4.66
C PHE A 46 -2.90 9.86 3.56
N ILE A 47 -2.30 8.73 3.92
CA ILE A 47 -2.02 7.61 3.02
C ILE A 47 -2.74 6.37 3.57
N GLY A 48 -3.71 5.87 2.82
CA GLY A 48 -4.38 4.60 3.13
C GLY A 48 -3.82 3.49 2.25
N ALA A 49 -3.39 2.39 2.85
CA ALA A 49 -3.18 1.14 2.13
C ALA A 49 -4.49 0.33 2.14
N CYS A 50 -4.76 -0.34 1.03
CA CYS A 50 -5.91 -1.23 0.86
C CYS A 50 -5.47 -2.50 0.15
N SER A 51 -5.81 -3.66 0.70
CA SER A 51 -5.66 -4.96 0.00
C SER A 51 -6.64 -5.12 -1.17
N SER A 52 -7.76 -4.39 -1.16
CA SER A 52 -8.79 -4.45 -2.22
C SER A 52 -8.87 -3.15 -3.02
N ARG A 53 -8.58 -3.24 -4.33
CA ARG A 53 -8.73 -2.12 -5.27
C ARG A 53 -10.17 -1.62 -5.35
N THR A 54 -11.15 -2.53 -5.34
CA THR A 54 -12.56 -2.16 -5.39
C THR A 54 -12.95 -1.35 -4.15
N ALA A 55 -12.56 -1.82 -2.97
CA ALA A 55 -12.83 -1.10 -1.72
C ALA A 55 -12.17 0.28 -1.69
N CYS A 56 -10.90 0.38 -2.13
CA CYS A 56 -10.21 1.67 -2.29
C CYS A 56 -10.99 2.63 -3.20
N ILE A 57 -11.47 2.15 -4.35
CA ILE A 57 -12.22 2.97 -5.31
C ILE A 57 -13.55 3.44 -4.70
N GLU A 58 -14.29 2.57 -4.01
CA GLU A 58 -15.56 2.92 -3.37
C GLU A 58 -15.40 4.05 -2.35
N MET A 59 -14.31 4.04 -1.58
CA MET A 59 -13.98 5.11 -0.62
C MET A 59 -13.75 6.48 -1.28
N THR A 60 -13.35 6.52 -2.55
CA THR A 60 -13.06 7.76 -3.28
C THR A 60 -14.23 8.29 -4.11
N ARG A 61 -15.25 7.46 -4.37
CA ARG A 61 -16.36 7.78 -5.29
C ARG A 61 -17.68 8.15 -4.62
N GLY A 62 -17.84 7.87 -3.32
CA GLY A 62 -19.05 8.20 -2.57
C GLY A 62 -19.11 9.67 -2.11
N ASN A 63 -20.21 10.37 -2.38
CA ASN A 63 -20.41 11.77 -1.96
C ASN A 63 -20.37 11.99 -0.43
N SER A 64 -20.56 10.93 0.38
CA SER A 64 -20.53 10.96 1.84
C SER A 64 -19.22 10.44 2.46
N GLN A 65 -18.24 10.03 1.63
CA GLN A 65 -17.00 9.42 2.11
C GLN A 65 -15.91 10.46 2.36
N ALA A 66 -15.10 10.23 3.40
CA ALA A 66 -14.02 11.12 3.83
C ALA A 66 -12.92 11.37 2.77
N PHE A 67 -12.88 10.55 1.71
CA PHE A 67 -11.81 10.57 0.71
C PHE A 67 -12.30 10.91 -0.69
N LEU A 68 -13.45 11.60 -0.81
CA LEU A 68 -13.89 12.16 -2.08
C LEU A 68 -12.77 12.99 -2.73
N GLY A 69 -12.39 12.62 -3.95
CA GLY A 69 -11.30 13.27 -4.70
C GLY A 69 -9.87 12.82 -4.34
N ALA A 70 -9.70 11.87 -3.42
CA ALA A 70 -8.40 11.23 -3.21
C ALA A 70 -8.03 10.35 -4.41
N VAL A 71 -6.72 10.23 -4.67
CA VAL A 71 -6.20 9.41 -5.76
C VAL A 71 -5.95 8.00 -5.25
N CYS A 72 -6.64 7.01 -5.81
CA CYS A 72 -6.32 5.59 -5.59
C CYS A 72 -5.27 5.15 -6.62
N MET A 73 -4.07 4.82 -6.17
CA MET A 73 -2.98 4.35 -7.02
C MET A 73 -2.76 2.85 -6.83
N THR A 74 -2.38 2.15 -7.90
CA THR A 74 -1.96 0.75 -7.80
C THR A 74 -0.46 0.70 -7.58
N TYR A 75 0.00 -0.22 -6.73
CA TYR A 75 1.42 -0.51 -6.63
C TYR A 75 1.96 -0.99 -7.99
N PRO A 76 3.16 -0.54 -8.40
CA PRO A 76 3.80 -1.09 -9.57
C PRO A 76 4.02 -2.60 -9.37
N LEU A 77 3.95 -3.36 -10.47
CA LEU A 77 4.31 -4.77 -10.42
C LEU A 77 5.80 -4.88 -10.07
N LEU A 78 6.11 -5.80 -9.17
CA LEU A 78 7.50 -6.20 -8.94
C LEU A 78 7.94 -7.07 -10.11
N GLU A 79 9.16 -6.84 -10.59
CA GLU A 79 9.69 -7.55 -11.75
C GLU A 79 11.03 -8.21 -11.39
N ARG A 80 11.93 -8.29 -12.37
CA ARG A 80 13.19 -9.01 -12.25
C ARG A 80 14.09 -8.45 -11.13
N ASP A 81 14.07 -7.14 -10.92
CA ASP A 81 14.82 -6.46 -9.86
C ASP A 81 14.47 -6.99 -8.46
N TYR A 82 13.19 -7.19 -8.19
CA TYR A 82 12.72 -7.82 -6.95
C TYR A 82 13.19 -9.28 -6.83
N VAL A 83 13.17 -10.04 -7.93
CA VAL A 83 13.63 -11.43 -7.93
C VAL A 83 15.13 -11.53 -7.65
N GLU A 84 15.94 -10.66 -8.28
CA GLU A 84 17.38 -10.57 -8.02
C GLU A 84 17.64 -10.24 -6.54
N PHE A 85 16.96 -9.21 -6.02
CA PHE A 85 17.02 -8.86 -4.59
C PHE A 85 16.67 -10.04 -3.67
N LEU A 86 15.58 -10.77 -3.97
CA LEU A 86 15.14 -11.89 -3.14
C LEU A 86 16.15 -13.04 -3.14
N LEU A 87 16.68 -13.42 -4.31
CA LEU A 87 17.68 -14.47 -4.41
C LEU A 87 18.97 -14.09 -3.68
N GLU A 88 19.42 -12.84 -3.80
CA GLU A 88 20.57 -12.35 -3.05
C GLU A 88 20.33 -12.38 -1.53
N ARG A 89 19.13 -12.01 -1.08
CA ARG A 89 18.76 -12.05 0.33
C ARG A 89 18.79 -13.48 0.87
N LEU A 90 18.15 -14.41 0.17
CA LEU A 90 18.13 -15.83 0.54
C LEU A 90 19.53 -16.45 0.55
N HIS A 91 20.38 -16.08 -0.42
CA HIS A 91 21.77 -16.53 -0.44
C HIS A 91 22.54 -16.04 0.79
N LYS A 92 22.36 -14.77 1.20
CA LYS A 92 22.95 -14.21 2.42
C LYS A 92 22.41 -14.86 3.70
N GLU A 93 21.16 -15.33 3.68
CA GLU A 93 20.53 -16.10 4.76
C GLU A 93 21.02 -17.57 4.81
N GLY A 94 21.88 -18.00 3.88
CA GLY A 94 22.49 -19.33 3.87
C GLY A 94 21.75 -20.37 3.00
N HIS A 95 20.77 -19.94 2.20
CA HIS A 95 20.11 -20.82 1.24
C HIS A 95 21.00 -21.00 0.00
N HIS A 96 21.49 -22.23 -0.20
CA HIS A 96 22.43 -22.53 -1.30
C HIS A 96 21.78 -23.27 -2.49
N SER A 97 20.59 -23.85 -2.31
CA SER A 97 19.84 -24.54 -3.37
C SER A 97 18.83 -23.61 -4.05
N LEU A 98 19.31 -22.46 -4.52
CA LEU A 98 18.47 -21.46 -5.19
C LEU A 98 18.50 -21.64 -6.72
N PRO A 99 17.36 -21.45 -7.41
CA PRO A 99 17.34 -21.48 -8.87
C PRO A 99 18.11 -20.30 -9.48
N THR A 100 18.41 -20.42 -10.77
CA THR A 100 18.96 -19.28 -11.53
C THR A 100 17.94 -18.16 -11.64
N ILE A 101 18.41 -16.92 -11.81
CA ILE A 101 17.54 -15.75 -11.98
C ILE A 101 16.50 -15.94 -13.09
N ALA A 102 16.88 -16.52 -14.23
CA ALA A 102 15.96 -16.76 -15.34
C ALA A 102 14.81 -17.73 -14.98
N VAL A 103 15.11 -18.74 -14.16
CA VAL A 103 14.10 -19.70 -13.68
C VAL A 103 13.20 -19.04 -12.63
N ALA A 104 13.78 -18.31 -11.68
CA ALA A 104 13.04 -17.61 -10.64
C ALA A 104 12.12 -16.50 -11.22
N GLU A 105 12.60 -15.76 -12.22
CA GLU A 105 11.82 -14.73 -12.91
C GLU A 105 10.63 -15.34 -13.66
N ARG A 106 10.85 -16.46 -14.37
CA ARG A 106 9.77 -17.19 -15.03
C ARG A 106 8.75 -17.72 -14.02
N LEU A 107 9.22 -18.28 -12.91
CA LEU A 107 8.37 -18.73 -11.80
C LEU A 107 7.53 -17.55 -11.26
N PHE A 108 8.15 -16.39 -11.04
CA PHE A 108 7.47 -15.22 -10.52
C PHE A 108 6.34 -14.73 -11.44
N ARG A 109 6.57 -14.73 -12.76
CA ARG A 109 5.52 -14.45 -13.76
C ARG A 109 4.39 -15.47 -13.69
N THR A 110 4.70 -16.77 -13.55
CA THR A 110 3.69 -17.83 -13.39
C THR A 110 2.87 -17.64 -12.11
N LEU A 111 3.51 -17.18 -11.03
CA LEU A 111 2.88 -16.84 -9.75
C LEU A 111 2.21 -15.45 -9.76
N LYS A 112 2.03 -14.84 -10.94
CA LYS A 112 1.35 -13.55 -11.13
C LYS A 112 2.00 -12.41 -10.34
N HIS A 113 3.33 -12.40 -10.25
CA HIS A 113 4.10 -11.35 -9.57
C HIS A 113 3.78 -11.21 -8.08
N LYS A 114 3.38 -12.31 -7.42
CA LYS A 114 3.07 -12.35 -5.98
C LYS A 114 4.32 -12.63 -5.12
N PRO A 115 4.82 -11.66 -4.35
CA PRO A 115 6.04 -11.81 -3.55
C PRO A 115 6.00 -12.98 -2.57
N GLU A 116 4.87 -13.15 -1.90
CA GLU A 116 4.60 -14.17 -0.89
C GLU A 116 4.64 -15.59 -1.47
N GLU A 117 4.07 -15.77 -2.67
CA GLU A 117 4.05 -17.07 -3.36
C GLU A 117 5.46 -17.45 -3.83
N LEU A 118 6.23 -16.47 -4.34
CA LEU A 118 7.60 -16.72 -4.78
C LEU A 118 8.49 -17.06 -3.58
N ALA A 119 8.39 -16.31 -2.49
CA ALA A 119 9.17 -16.57 -1.28
C ALA A 119 8.86 -17.98 -0.73
N HIS A 120 7.59 -18.36 -0.67
CA HIS A 120 7.18 -19.69 -0.26
C HIS A 120 7.75 -20.77 -1.19
N ALA A 121 7.65 -20.59 -2.51
CA ALA A 121 8.15 -21.56 -3.49
C ALA A 121 9.68 -21.73 -3.48
N LEU A 122 10.43 -20.72 -3.04
CA LEU A 122 11.90 -20.77 -2.95
C LEU A 122 12.42 -21.34 -1.62
N LEU A 123 11.55 -21.47 -0.61
CA LEU A 123 11.89 -21.95 0.73
C LEU A 123 11.47 -23.40 0.98
N ILE A 124 10.82 -24.05 0.02
CA ILE A 124 10.50 -25.48 0.01
C ILE A 124 11.70 -26.26 -0.53
#